data_AF-A0A963RMV2-F1
#
_entry.id   AF-A0A963RMV2-F1
#
_cell.length_a   1.000
_cell.length_b   1.000
_cell.length_c   1.000
_cell.angle_alpha   90.00
_cell.angle_beta   90.00
_cell.angle_gamma   90.00
#
_symmetry.space_group_name_H-M   'P 1'
#
loop_
_entity.id
_entity.type
_entity.pdbx_description
1 polymer ?
#
loop_
_entity_poly.entity_id
_entity_poly.type
_entity_poly.pdbx_seq_one_letter_code
_entity_poly.pdbx_strand_id
1 'polypeptide(L)'
;ADWLPWAGLVAPGVVLNKDGSFQRTARFRGPDLDSATQGELIATAARLNNALRRLGSGWALFIEAERRPAADYPHSDFPEPLSWLVDEERRAAFEDSGNHFESGYHLTVVYLPAEESRARAAGMLYENRPTEGVDWRESLTAFVAETDRIFDLLDGVMPEIAWLDDSQTLTYLHATVSTRHYRVGVPEVPFYLDALLADAPLVGGLAPMLGDQHLRVATVRGFPTSTWPGILDDLNRLGFGYRWSTRFLCLDKADAEKELSRL
;
A
#
# COMPACT_ATOMS: atom_id res chain seq x y z
N ALA A 1 12.30 -4.93 15.65
CA ALA A 1 12.73 -3.54 15.48
C ALA A 1 13.52 -3.34 14.18
N ASP A 2 14.68 -3.98 14.00
CA ASP A 2 15.59 -3.65 12.87
C ASP A 2 15.09 -3.91 11.44
N TRP A 3 14.09 -4.78 11.25
CA TRP A 3 13.57 -5.11 9.92
C TRP A 3 12.50 -4.14 9.41
N LEU A 4 11.85 -3.38 10.29
CA LEU A 4 10.78 -2.47 9.91
C LEU A 4 11.35 -1.08 9.61
N PRO A 5 10.95 -0.46 8.48
CA PRO A 5 11.57 0.78 8.03
C PRO A 5 11.01 2.02 8.71
N TRP A 6 9.87 1.95 9.40
CA TRP A 6 9.14 3.14 9.85
C TRP A 6 9.79 3.76 11.10
N ALA A 7 10.24 5.02 10.98
CA ALA A 7 10.79 5.75 12.11
C ALA A 7 9.70 6.52 12.86
N GLY A 8 8.91 7.35 12.17
CA GLY A 8 7.93 8.22 12.81
C GLY A 8 6.98 8.92 11.84
N LEU A 9 5.90 9.51 12.34
CA LEU A 9 5.06 10.44 11.58
C LEU A 9 5.69 11.84 11.63
N VAL A 10 5.86 12.46 10.47
CA VAL A 10 6.51 13.78 10.33
C VAL A 10 5.60 14.85 9.74
N ALA A 11 4.45 14.44 9.18
CA ALA A 11 3.33 15.27 8.75
C ALA A 11 2.06 14.39 8.71
N PRO A 12 0.84 14.96 8.60
CA PRO A 12 -0.39 14.18 8.58
C PRO A 12 -0.37 13.07 7.52
N GLY A 13 -0.45 11.82 7.96
CA GLY A 13 -0.39 10.61 7.13
C GLY A 13 0.95 10.34 6.45
N VAL A 14 2.01 11.09 6.79
CA VAL A 14 3.35 10.95 6.21
C VAL A 14 4.32 10.34 7.21
N VAL A 15 4.87 9.19 6.82
CA VAL A 15 5.86 8.45 7.59
C VAL A 15 7.25 8.76 7.08
N LEU A 16 8.16 9.10 8.00
CA LEU A 16 9.59 9.08 7.77
C LEU A 16 10.10 7.67 8.01
N ASN A 17 10.78 7.12 7.02
CA ASN A 17 11.50 5.86 7.16
C ASN A 17 12.91 6.09 7.71
N LYS A 18 13.46 5.08 8.37
CA LYS A 18 14.81 5.03 8.94
C LYS A 18 15.90 5.26 7.89
N ASP A 19 15.57 5.03 6.63
CA ASP A 19 16.48 5.22 5.51
C ASP A 19 16.49 6.66 4.97
N GLY A 20 15.67 7.56 5.54
CA GLY A 20 15.52 8.95 5.13
C GLY A 20 14.44 9.16 4.06
N SER A 21 13.79 8.09 3.58
CA SER A 21 12.68 8.23 2.64
C SER A 21 11.39 8.67 3.32
N PHE A 22 10.55 9.39 2.57
CA PHE A 22 9.18 9.70 2.96
C PHE A 22 8.23 8.68 2.36
N GLN A 23 7.19 8.33 3.09
CA GLN A 23 6.15 7.42 2.68
C GLN A 23 4.77 8.02 2.97
N ARG A 24 3.84 7.88 2.03
CA ARG A 24 2.42 8.26 2.20
C ARG A 24 1.52 7.23 1.54
N THR A 25 0.41 6.90 2.18
CA THR A 25 -0.50 5.83 1.72
C THR A 25 -1.91 6.35 1.51
N ALA A 26 -2.51 6.00 0.37
CA ALA A 26 -3.92 6.19 0.08
C ALA A 26 -4.64 4.85 0.08
N ARG A 27 -5.88 4.81 0.59
CA ARG A 27 -6.84 3.75 0.26
C ARG A 27 -7.55 4.09 -1.03
N PHE A 28 -7.87 3.10 -1.83
CA PHE A 28 -8.64 3.31 -3.05
C PHE A 28 -9.58 2.14 -3.36
N ARG A 29 -10.50 2.36 -4.28
CA ARG A 29 -11.30 1.33 -4.93
C ARG A 29 -11.19 1.52 -6.44
N GLY A 30 -10.75 0.47 -7.13
CA GLY A 30 -10.71 0.45 -8.59
C GLY A 30 -12.11 0.37 -9.21
N PRO A 31 -12.23 0.56 -10.54
CA PRO A 31 -13.47 0.30 -11.25
C PRO A 31 -13.87 -1.18 -11.10
N ASP A 32 -15.18 -1.43 -11.10
CA ASP A 32 -15.72 -2.78 -11.06
C ASP A 32 -15.39 -3.52 -12.36
N LEU A 33 -14.57 -4.57 -12.24
CA LEU A 33 -14.08 -5.34 -13.38
C LEU A 33 -15.17 -6.19 -14.03
N ASP A 34 -16.22 -6.57 -13.29
CA ASP A 34 -17.32 -7.38 -13.82
C ASP A 34 -18.28 -6.55 -14.70
N SER A 35 -18.33 -5.22 -14.51
CA SER A 35 -19.19 -4.32 -15.28
C SER A 35 -18.44 -3.41 -16.27
N ALA A 36 -17.12 -3.27 -16.16
CA ALA A 36 -16.33 -2.44 -17.05
C ALA A 36 -16.13 -3.06 -18.45
N THR A 37 -16.34 -2.27 -19.49
CA THR A 37 -16.01 -2.66 -20.86
C THR A 37 -14.50 -2.68 -21.10
N GLN A 38 -14.04 -3.47 -22.08
CA GLN A 38 -12.61 -3.47 -22.47
C GLN A 38 -12.09 -2.08 -22.83
N GLY A 39 -12.91 -1.25 -23.49
CA GLY A 39 -12.53 0.13 -23.84
C GLY A 39 -12.33 1.01 -22.61
N GLU A 40 -13.20 0.90 -21.61
CA GLU A 40 -13.08 1.63 -20.34
C GLU A 40 -11.85 1.19 -19.55
N LEU A 41 -11.56 -0.11 -19.52
CA LEU A 41 -10.37 -0.65 -18.85
C LEU A 41 -9.08 -0.15 -19.51
N ILE A 42 -9.01 -0.13 -20.85
CA ILE A 42 -7.86 0.39 -21.59
C ILE A 42 -7.70 1.89 -21.34
N ALA A 43 -8.79 2.67 -21.38
CA ALA A 43 -8.74 4.11 -21.13
C ALA A 43 -8.28 4.43 -19.70
N THR A 44 -8.77 3.67 -18.72
CA THR A 44 -8.38 3.77 -17.31
C THR A 44 -6.90 3.43 -17.14
N ALA A 45 -6.43 2.33 -17.72
CA ALA A 45 -5.02 1.94 -17.69
C ALA A 45 -4.11 3.01 -18.32
N ALA A 46 -4.53 3.63 -19.42
CA ALA A 46 -3.79 4.72 -20.05
C ALA A 46 -3.70 5.97 -19.17
N ARG A 47 -4.80 6.35 -18.49
CA ARG A 47 -4.80 7.48 -17.54
C ARG A 47 -3.89 7.21 -16.34
N LEU A 48 -3.98 6.00 -15.77
CA LEU A 48 -3.09 5.55 -14.71
C LEU A 48 -1.62 5.63 -15.14
N ASN A 49 -1.29 5.08 -16.30
CA ASN A 49 0.07 5.13 -16.83
C ASN A 49 0.57 6.58 -17.01
N ASN A 50 -0.28 7.50 -17.48
CA ASN A 50 0.08 8.91 -17.62
C ASN A 50 0.32 9.61 -16.29
N ALA A 51 -0.40 9.23 -15.22
CA ALA A 51 -0.15 9.73 -13.87
C ALA A 51 1.18 9.21 -13.33
N LEU A 52 1.42 7.90 -13.43
CA LEU A 52 2.56 7.24 -12.81
C LEU A 52 3.90 7.47 -13.55
N ARG A 53 3.89 7.64 -14.89
CA ARG A 53 5.11 7.83 -15.69
C ARG A 53 5.89 9.12 -15.38
N ARG A 54 5.29 10.04 -14.61
CA ARG A 54 5.91 11.30 -14.20
C ARG A 54 6.94 11.10 -13.09
N LEU A 55 6.83 9.98 -12.37
CA LEU A 55 7.77 9.60 -11.33
C LEU A 55 9.06 9.05 -11.94
N GLY A 56 10.17 9.64 -11.51
CA GLY A 56 11.51 9.27 -11.93
C GLY A 56 12.27 8.47 -10.88
N SER A 57 13.59 8.39 -11.04
CA SER A 57 14.50 7.74 -10.10
C SER A 57 14.33 8.30 -8.67
N GLY A 58 14.35 7.41 -7.66
CA GLY A 58 14.15 7.75 -6.25
C GLY A 58 12.72 7.60 -5.75
N TRP A 59 11.75 7.47 -6.65
CA TRP A 59 10.36 7.13 -6.30
C TRP A 59 10.13 5.62 -6.37
N ALA A 60 9.28 5.12 -5.48
CA ALA A 60 8.75 3.78 -5.52
C ALA A 60 7.25 3.78 -5.21
N LEU A 61 6.53 2.85 -5.83
CA LEU A 61 5.12 2.62 -5.60
C LEU A 61 4.92 1.21 -5.07
N PHE A 62 4.06 1.07 -4.08
CA PHE A 62 3.57 -0.21 -3.59
C PHE A 62 2.06 -0.22 -3.75
N ILE A 63 1.56 -1.14 -4.57
CA ILE A 63 0.14 -1.34 -4.79
C ILE A 63 -0.24 -2.64 -4.09
N GLU A 64 -1.10 -2.53 -3.10
CA GLU A 64 -1.51 -3.64 -2.25
C GLU A 64 -3.00 -3.95 -2.43
N ALA A 65 -3.31 -5.24 -2.43
CA ALA A 65 -4.67 -5.75 -2.25
C ALA A 65 -4.66 -6.73 -1.07
N GLU A 66 -5.48 -6.46 -0.06
CA GLU A 66 -5.71 -7.36 1.06
C GLU A 66 -7.11 -7.93 0.96
N ARG A 67 -7.21 -9.24 0.78
CA ARG A 67 -8.45 -9.99 0.87
C ARG A 67 -8.55 -10.62 2.25
N ARG A 68 -9.57 -10.25 3.01
CA ARG A 68 -9.80 -10.73 4.38
C ARG A 68 -11.18 -11.36 4.51
N PRO A 69 -11.36 -12.35 5.40
CA PRO A 69 -12.70 -12.81 5.76
C PRO A 69 -13.55 -11.61 6.18
N ALA A 70 -14.75 -11.51 5.63
CA ALA A 70 -15.68 -10.46 6.02
C ALA A 70 -16.06 -10.66 7.49
N ALA A 71 -16.31 -9.54 8.19
CA ALA A 71 -16.88 -9.58 9.52
C ALA A 71 -18.29 -10.19 9.51
N ASP A 72 -18.84 -10.44 10.70
CA ASP A 72 -20.22 -10.86 10.88
C ASP A 72 -21.19 -9.90 10.18
N TYR A 73 -22.36 -10.42 9.77
CA TYR A 73 -23.39 -9.60 9.13
C TYR A 73 -23.75 -8.41 10.03
N PRO A 74 -23.77 -7.16 9.51
CA PRO A 74 -23.97 -5.99 10.33
C PRO A 74 -25.35 -5.98 10.99
N HIS A 75 -25.42 -5.48 12.21
CA HIS A 75 -26.71 -5.20 12.84
C HIS A 75 -27.34 -3.99 12.18
N SER A 76 -28.55 -4.17 11.65
CA SER A 76 -29.31 -3.12 10.96
C SER A 76 -30.61 -2.83 11.70
N ASP A 77 -30.89 -1.56 11.95
CA ASP A 77 -32.15 -1.10 12.52
C ASP A 77 -33.08 -0.61 11.40
N PHE A 78 -34.22 -1.26 11.20
CA PHE A 78 -35.22 -0.85 10.22
C PHE A 78 -36.49 -0.33 10.90
N PRO A 79 -37.03 0.82 10.45
CA PRO A 79 -38.25 1.36 11.02
C PRO A 79 -39.50 0.54 10.66
N GLU A 80 -39.49 -0.18 9.53
CA GLU A 80 -40.60 -1.03 9.08
C GLU A 80 -40.29 -2.54 9.08
N PRO A 81 -41.28 -3.40 9.42
CA PRO A 81 -41.08 -4.86 9.50
C PRO A 81 -40.71 -5.54 8.18
N LEU A 82 -41.11 -4.99 7.03
CA LEU A 82 -40.84 -5.62 5.73
C LEU A 82 -39.35 -5.53 5.37
N SER A 83 -38.71 -4.38 5.60
CA SER A 83 -37.29 -4.20 5.36
C SER A 83 -36.45 -5.03 6.33
N TRP A 84 -36.91 -5.14 7.59
CA TRP A 84 -36.33 -6.07 8.56
C TRP A 84 -36.39 -7.52 8.07
N LEU A 85 -37.55 -7.99 7.58
CA LEU A 85 -37.68 -9.36 7.08
C LEU A 85 -36.77 -9.64 5.88
N VAL A 86 -36.64 -8.68 4.95
CA VAL A 86 -35.72 -8.80 3.81
C VAL A 86 -34.26 -8.85 4.27
N ASP A 87 -33.89 -8.09 5.31
CA ASP A 87 -32.54 -8.10 5.86
C ASP A 87 -32.24 -9.41 6.61
N GLU A 88 -33.21 -9.99 7.32
CA GLU A 88 -33.05 -11.31 7.96
C GLU A 88 -32.86 -12.43 6.91
N GLU A 89 -33.56 -12.39 5.78
CA GLU A 89 -33.32 -13.33 4.66
C GLU A 89 -31.90 -13.16 4.07
N ARG A 90 -31.43 -11.91 3.95
CA ARG A 90 -30.05 -11.63 3.51
C ARG A 90 -29.02 -12.11 4.52
N ARG A 91 -29.28 -11.93 5.82
CA ARG A 91 -28.43 -12.46 6.89
C ARG A 91 -28.36 -13.97 6.84
N ALA A 92 -29.51 -14.65 6.72
CA ALA A 92 -29.57 -16.10 6.62
C ALA A 92 -28.78 -16.62 5.40
N ALA A 93 -28.93 -15.99 4.23
CA ALA A 93 -28.15 -16.33 3.05
C ALA A 93 -26.64 -16.06 3.21
N PHE A 94 -26.27 -14.97 3.89
CA PHE A 94 -24.89 -14.65 4.21
C PHE A 94 -24.29 -15.74 5.12
N GLU A 95 -24.96 -16.05 6.22
CA GLU A 95 -24.51 -17.06 7.20
C GLU A 95 -24.41 -18.47 6.58
N ASP A 96 -25.35 -18.86 5.70
CA ASP A 96 -25.37 -20.19 5.07
C ASP A 96 -24.19 -20.42 4.10
N SER A 97 -23.75 -19.40 3.35
CA SER A 97 -22.62 -19.56 2.42
C SER A 97 -21.24 -19.67 3.12
N GLY A 98 -21.14 -19.29 4.41
CA GLY A 98 -20.03 -19.56 5.31
C GLY A 98 -18.66 -18.94 5.02
N ASN A 99 -18.41 -18.38 3.83
CA ASN A 99 -17.10 -17.86 3.42
C ASN A 99 -17.22 -16.55 2.62
N HIS A 100 -17.41 -15.44 3.33
CA HIS A 100 -17.40 -14.11 2.74
C HIS A 100 -16.04 -13.47 2.88
N PHE A 101 -15.67 -12.67 1.88
CA PHE A 101 -14.42 -11.92 1.89
C PHE A 101 -14.64 -10.51 1.40
N GLU A 102 -13.89 -9.58 1.99
CA GLU A 102 -13.78 -8.20 1.54
C GLU A 102 -12.35 -7.92 1.11
N SER A 103 -12.20 -7.07 0.09
CA SER A 103 -10.89 -6.66 -0.42
C SER A 103 -10.66 -5.17 -0.16
N GLY A 104 -9.59 -4.84 0.55
CA GLY A 104 -9.08 -3.48 0.71
C GLY A 104 -7.90 -3.23 -0.22
N TYR A 105 -7.79 -2.03 -0.78
CA TYR A 105 -6.69 -1.66 -1.67
C TYR A 105 -5.96 -0.42 -1.17
N HIS A 106 -4.63 -0.48 -1.22
CA HIS A 106 -3.77 0.62 -0.80
C HIS A 106 -2.71 0.94 -1.86
N LEU A 107 -2.49 2.22 -2.08
CA LEU A 107 -1.38 2.76 -2.87
C LEU A 107 -0.45 3.50 -1.91
N THR A 108 0.76 2.97 -1.72
CA THR A 108 1.81 3.62 -0.96
C THR A 108 2.84 4.19 -1.90
N VAL A 109 3.10 5.50 -1.77
CA VAL A 109 4.12 6.23 -2.52
C VAL A 109 5.30 6.50 -1.59
N VAL A 110 6.50 6.15 -2.04
CA VAL A 110 7.75 6.33 -1.30
C VAL A 110 8.72 7.18 -2.13
N TYR A 111 9.37 8.15 -1.50
CA TYR A 111 10.40 8.96 -2.13
C TYR A 111 11.64 9.04 -1.26
N LEU A 112 12.79 8.67 -1.82
CA LEU A 112 14.10 8.88 -1.21
C LEU A 112 14.76 10.12 -1.84
N PRO A 113 14.93 11.23 -1.07
CA PRO A 113 15.59 12.43 -1.58
C PRO A 113 16.98 12.15 -2.16
N ALA A 114 17.33 12.85 -3.25
CA ALA A 114 18.57 12.64 -3.98
C ALA A 114 19.84 12.93 -3.15
N GLU A 115 19.75 13.84 -2.18
CA GLU A 115 20.86 14.17 -1.29
C GLU A 115 21.21 13.01 -0.35
N GLU A 116 20.22 12.25 0.12
CA GLU A 116 20.41 11.04 0.94
C GLU A 116 21.06 9.90 0.13
N SER A 117 20.63 9.73 -1.12
CA SER A 117 21.20 8.76 -2.06
C SER A 117 22.68 9.05 -2.36
N ARG A 118 23.01 10.33 -2.55
CA ARG A 118 24.39 10.81 -2.76
C ARG A 118 25.21 10.77 -1.47
N ALA A 119 24.64 11.10 -0.32
CA ALA A 119 25.33 11.05 0.97
C ALA A 119 25.72 9.61 1.34
N ARG A 120 24.89 8.61 1.07
CA ARG A 120 25.26 7.19 1.21
C ARG A 120 26.40 6.78 0.29
N ALA A 121 26.32 7.15 -0.99
CA ALA A 121 27.37 6.84 -1.97
C ALA A 121 28.67 7.60 -1.67
N ALA A 122 28.60 8.84 -1.19
CA ALA A 122 29.72 9.68 -0.85
C ALA A 122 30.35 9.30 0.50
N GLY A 123 29.56 8.85 1.49
CA GLY A 123 30.05 8.32 2.76
C GLY A 123 30.85 7.02 2.61
N MET A 124 30.62 6.27 1.52
CA MET A 124 31.49 5.15 1.12
C MET A 124 32.83 5.61 0.49
N LEU A 125 32.95 6.87 0.06
CA LEU A 125 34.08 7.38 -0.71
C LEU A 125 34.92 8.47 0.00
N TYR A 126 34.35 9.24 0.93
CA TYR A 126 35.03 10.36 1.61
C TYR A 126 34.53 10.58 3.05
N GLU A 127 35.41 10.46 4.05
CA GLU A 127 35.11 10.56 5.49
C GLU A 127 34.97 11.99 6.05
N ASN A 128 35.33 13.05 5.31
CA ASN A 128 35.42 14.42 5.87
C ASN A 128 34.87 15.50 4.91
N ARG A 129 33.55 15.61 4.78
CA ARG A 129 32.92 16.79 4.13
C ARG A 129 32.02 17.53 5.12
N PRO A 130 32.06 18.87 5.18
CA PRO A 130 31.07 19.64 5.94
C PRO A 130 29.71 19.43 5.28
N THR A 131 28.77 18.84 6.01
CA THR A 131 27.36 18.79 5.62
C THR A 131 26.78 20.20 5.80
N GLU A 132 26.64 20.96 4.71
CA GLU A 132 25.53 21.93 4.64
C GLU A 132 24.26 21.13 4.92
N GLY A 133 23.50 21.51 5.95
CA GLY A 133 22.37 20.72 6.42
C GLY A 133 21.32 20.57 5.32
N VAL A 134 20.95 19.33 5.02
CA VAL A 134 19.82 19.00 4.12
C VAL A 134 18.57 19.71 4.64
N ASP A 135 17.93 20.54 3.80
CA ASP A 135 16.63 21.13 4.15
C ASP A 135 15.54 20.06 4.00
N TRP A 136 15.40 19.27 5.06
CA TRP A 136 14.40 18.21 5.13
C TRP A 136 12.96 18.75 5.05
N ARG A 137 12.73 20.01 5.45
CA ARG A 137 11.38 20.62 5.40
C ARG A 137 11.00 20.96 3.98
N GLU A 138 11.92 21.50 3.20
CA GLU A 138 11.71 21.72 1.77
C GLU A 138 11.46 20.39 1.05
N SER A 139 12.26 19.37 1.34
CA SER A 139 12.09 18.02 0.77
C SER A 139 10.73 17.41 1.11
N LEU A 140 10.29 17.52 2.37
CA LEU A 140 8.98 17.04 2.82
C LEU A 140 7.84 17.81 2.14
N THR A 141 7.97 19.14 2.02
CA THR A 141 6.97 20.00 1.34
C THR A 141 6.83 19.61 -0.14
N ALA A 142 7.96 19.38 -0.82
CA ALA A 142 7.98 18.94 -2.20
C ALA A 142 7.37 17.54 -2.36
N PHE A 143 7.67 16.60 -1.45
CA PHE A 143 7.09 15.27 -1.43
C PHE A 143 5.56 15.32 -1.29
N VAL A 144 5.04 16.07 -0.30
CA VAL A 144 3.59 16.23 -0.11
C VAL A 144 2.95 16.80 -1.37
N ALA A 145 3.50 17.90 -1.90
CA ALA A 145 2.96 18.54 -3.10
C ALA A 145 2.97 17.63 -4.34
N GLU A 146 4.00 16.80 -4.53
CA GLU A 146 4.03 15.84 -5.65
C GLU A 146 3.05 14.69 -5.44
N THR A 147 2.92 14.17 -4.21
CA THR A 147 1.91 13.15 -3.91
C THR A 147 0.50 13.67 -4.11
N ASP A 148 0.19 14.90 -3.70
CA ASP A 148 -1.13 15.53 -3.94
C ASP A 148 -1.41 15.66 -5.45
N ARG A 149 -0.42 16.06 -6.27
CA ARG A 149 -0.58 16.08 -7.73
C ARG A 149 -0.88 14.70 -8.32
N ILE A 150 -0.27 13.64 -7.78
CA ILE A 150 -0.55 12.27 -8.21
C ILE A 150 -1.96 11.88 -7.79
N PHE A 151 -2.35 12.21 -6.56
CA PHE A 151 -3.70 11.96 -6.04
C PHE A 151 -4.77 12.58 -6.93
N ASP A 152 -4.64 13.87 -7.27
CA ASP A 152 -5.60 14.58 -8.12
C ASP A 152 -5.79 13.90 -9.49
N LEU A 153 -4.72 13.34 -10.05
CA LEU A 153 -4.77 12.59 -11.31
C LEU A 153 -5.46 11.23 -11.16
N LEU A 154 -5.33 10.60 -10.00
CA LEU A 154 -5.97 9.32 -9.69
C LEU A 154 -7.44 9.49 -9.29
N ASP A 155 -7.79 10.58 -8.60
CA ASP A 155 -9.15 10.93 -8.18
C ASP A 155 -10.11 11.06 -9.37
N GLY A 156 -9.62 11.61 -10.50
CA GLY A 156 -10.39 11.65 -11.74
C GLY A 156 -10.62 10.29 -12.42
N VAL A 157 -10.06 9.20 -11.89
CA VAL A 157 -10.08 7.85 -12.50
C VAL A 157 -10.67 6.79 -11.56
N MET A 158 -10.46 6.94 -10.24
CA MET A 158 -10.89 5.98 -9.24
C MET A 158 -12.30 6.33 -8.71
N PRO A 159 -13.22 5.36 -8.60
CA PRO A 159 -14.49 5.57 -7.90
C PRO A 159 -14.34 6.08 -6.47
N GLU A 160 -13.33 5.58 -5.76
CA GLU A 160 -13.01 6.01 -4.40
C GLU A 160 -11.49 6.09 -4.25
N ILE A 161 -10.97 7.21 -3.74
CA ILE A 161 -9.59 7.33 -3.30
C ILE A 161 -9.51 8.33 -2.14
N ALA A 162 -8.70 8.04 -1.13
CA ALA A 162 -8.49 8.93 -0.01
C ALA A 162 -7.11 8.68 0.62
N TRP A 163 -6.40 9.76 0.94
CA TRP A 163 -5.22 9.67 1.81
C TRP A 163 -5.63 9.13 3.18
N LEU A 164 -4.78 8.27 3.75
CA LEU A 164 -4.95 7.83 5.14
C LEU A 164 -4.56 8.97 6.09
N ASP A 165 -5.38 9.20 7.12
CA ASP A 165 -4.96 10.02 8.26
C ASP A 165 -3.90 9.30 9.13
N ASP A 166 -3.43 9.94 10.19
CA ASP A 166 -2.40 9.35 11.07
C ASP A 166 -2.83 8.01 11.69
N SER A 167 -4.04 7.94 12.24
CA SER A 167 -4.54 6.71 12.88
C SER A 167 -4.77 5.60 11.85
N GLN A 168 -5.31 5.95 10.68
CA GLN A 168 -5.51 5.03 9.57
C GLN A 168 -4.17 4.53 9.02
N THR A 169 -3.16 5.40 8.91
CA THR A 169 -1.81 5.03 8.48
C THR A 169 -1.20 4.04 9.46
N LEU A 170 -1.23 4.33 10.76
CA LEU A 170 -0.70 3.40 11.77
C LEU A 170 -1.46 2.08 11.81
N THR A 171 -2.79 2.11 11.64
CA THR A 171 -3.63 0.91 11.55
C THR A 171 -3.26 0.07 10.33
N TYR A 172 -3.08 0.70 9.17
CA TYR A 172 -2.65 0.04 7.94
C TYR A 172 -1.27 -0.61 8.12
N LEU A 173 -0.28 0.15 8.62
CA LEU A 173 1.07 -0.36 8.82
C LEU A 173 1.10 -1.53 9.82
N HIS A 174 0.36 -1.44 10.93
CA HIS A 174 0.19 -2.54 11.88
C HIS A 174 -0.36 -3.80 11.20
N ALA A 175 -1.41 -3.66 10.39
CA ALA A 175 -1.99 -4.78 9.65
C ALA A 175 -1.00 -5.42 8.66
N THR A 176 0.02 -4.69 8.18
CA THR A 176 1.05 -5.27 7.30
C THR A 176 2.03 -6.19 8.03
N VAL A 177 2.11 -6.12 9.38
CA VAL A 177 3.09 -6.84 10.19
C VAL A 177 2.47 -7.63 11.35
N SER A 178 1.15 -7.71 11.42
CA SER A 178 0.42 -8.44 12.46
C SER A 178 -0.74 -9.23 11.88
N THR A 179 -1.09 -10.32 12.54
CA THR A 179 -2.31 -11.10 12.26
C THR A 179 -3.52 -10.57 13.03
N ARG A 180 -3.29 -9.67 13.99
CA ARG A 180 -4.34 -9.03 14.78
C ARG A 180 -4.78 -7.76 14.10
N HIS A 181 -6.08 -7.51 14.12
CA HIS A 181 -6.68 -6.37 13.43
C HIS A 181 -7.43 -5.51 14.43
N TYR A 182 -6.96 -4.29 14.61
CA TYR A 182 -7.62 -3.30 15.44
C TYR A 182 -7.12 -1.91 15.04
N ARG A 183 -7.91 -0.90 15.38
CA ARG A 183 -7.52 0.49 15.15
C ARG A 183 -6.35 0.87 16.06
N VAL A 184 -5.31 1.45 15.47
CA VAL A 184 -4.17 1.99 16.21
C VAL A 184 -4.38 3.47 16.46
N GLY A 185 -4.33 3.87 17.74
CA GLY A 185 -4.34 5.27 18.15
C GLY A 185 -3.00 5.94 17.89
N VAL A 186 -3.02 7.24 17.63
CA VAL A 186 -1.78 8.02 17.44
C VAL A 186 -1.13 8.24 18.82
N PRO A 187 0.12 7.78 19.04
CA PRO A 187 0.81 8.02 20.30
C PRO A 187 1.18 9.50 20.44
N GLU A 188 1.37 9.96 21.69
CA GLU A 188 1.79 11.34 21.98
C GLU A 188 3.10 11.72 21.27
N VAL A 189 4.03 10.78 21.22
CA VAL A 189 5.27 10.89 20.47
C VAL A 189 5.23 9.86 19.32
N PRO A 190 4.94 10.28 18.09
CA PRO A 190 4.78 9.37 16.95
C PRO A 190 6.12 8.98 16.33
N PHE A 191 7.02 8.43 17.15
CA PHE A 191 8.33 7.91 16.76
C PHE A 191 8.56 6.51 17.33
N TYR A 192 9.57 5.82 16.78
CA TYR A 192 9.85 4.40 17.03
C TYR A 192 8.66 3.50 16.62
N LEU A 193 8.04 3.83 15.48
CA LEU A 193 6.88 3.09 14.97
C LEU A 193 7.21 1.62 14.69
N ASP A 194 8.44 1.31 14.31
CA ASP A 194 8.96 -0.05 14.18
C ASP A 194 8.86 -0.89 15.48
N ALA A 195 8.93 -0.24 16.65
CA ALA A 195 8.76 -0.90 17.94
C ALA A 195 7.30 -0.86 18.39
N LEU A 196 6.60 0.26 18.18
CA LEU A 196 5.22 0.45 18.63
C LEU A 196 4.21 -0.39 17.86
N LEU A 197 4.43 -0.62 16.56
CA LEU A 197 3.52 -1.38 15.71
C LEU A 197 3.82 -2.89 15.67
N ALA A 198 4.98 -3.33 16.17
CA ALA A 198 5.33 -4.74 16.14
C ALA A 198 4.78 -5.48 17.38
N ASP A 199 3.61 -6.10 17.27
CA ASP A 199 2.97 -6.85 18.37
C ASP A 199 2.89 -8.38 18.15
N ALA A 200 3.33 -8.85 16.99
CA ALA A 200 3.36 -10.26 16.62
C ALA A 200 4.82 -10.73 16.38
N PRO A 201 5.23 -11.89 16.94
CA PRO A 201 6.56 -12.44 16.67
C PRO A 201 6.63 -12.99 15.23
N LEU A 202 7.70 -12.66 14.52
CA LEU A 202 8.04 -13.28 13.24
C LEU A 202 9.10 -14.38 13.47
N VAL A 203 8.71 -15.63 13.29
CA VAL A 203 9.61 -16.79 13.32
C VAL A 203 9.98 -17.14 11.88
N GLY A 204 11.27 -17.10 11.55
CA GLY A 204 11.77 -17.48 10.22
C GLY A 204 12.01 -18.99 10.05
N GLY A 205 12.73 -19.37 9.00
CA GLY A 205 13.12 -20.77 8.73
C GLY A 205 12.27 -21.43 7.65
N LEU A 206 12.20 -22.77 7.69
CA LEU A 206 11.50 -23.58 6.67
C LEU A 206 9.96 -23.49 6.75
N ALA A 207 9.44 -23.16 7.93
CA ALA A 207 8.02 -22.98 8.19
C ALA A 207 7.83 -21.61 8.89
N PRO A 208 7.94 -20.49 8.15
CA PRO A 208 7.88 -19.17 8.74
C PRO A 208 6.48 -18.92 9.33
N MET A 209 6.44 -18.30 10.51
CA MET A 209 5.21 -18.01 11.25
C MET A 209 5.17 -16.53 11.61
N LEU A 210 4.01 -15.90 11.47
CA LEU A 210 3.71 -14.59 12.04
C LEU A 210 2.66 -14.78 13.14
N GLY A 211 3.07 -14.60 14.39
CA GLY A 211 2.25 -15.01 15.53
C GLY A 211 1.97 -16.51 15.50
N ASP A 212 0.69 -16.86 15.40
CA ASP A 212 0.15 -18.22 15.31
C ASP A 212 -0.19 -18.65 13.88
N GLN A 213 0.04 -17.79 12.88
CA GLN A 213 -0.28 -18.09 11.48
C GLN A 213 0.95 -18.46 10.67
N HIS A 214 0.80 -19.47 9.81
CA HIS A 214 1.85 -19.87 8.89
C HIS A 214 1.92 -18.91 7.69
N LEU A 215 3.09 -18.36 7.42
CA LEU A 215 3.34 -17.48 6.29
C LEU A 215 3.75 -18.29 5.04
N ARG A 216 3.07 -18.08 3.91
CA ARG A 216 3.47 -18.65 2.62
C ARG A 216 3.64 -17.51 1.62
N VAL A 217 4.83 -17.38 1.04
CA VAL A 217 5.15 -16.33 0.08
C VAL A 217 5.29 -16.94 -1.31
N ALA A 218 4.51 -16.43 -2.25
CA ALA A 218 4.66 -16.71 -3.67
C ALA A 218 5.17 -15.45 -4.36
N THR A 219 6.18 -15.58 -5.23
CA THR A 219 6.74 -14.46 -5.99
C THR A 219 6.76 -14.83 -7.47
N VAL A 220 6.27 -13.92 -8.30
CA VAL A 220 6.36 -14.03 -9.76
C VAL A 220 7.77 -13.62 -10.17
N ARG A 221 8.57 -14.57 -10.66
CA ARG A 221 9.98 -14.34 -11.04
C ARG A 221 10.19 -13.86 -12.48
N GLY A 222 9.17 -13.89 -13.31
CA GLY A 222 9.26 -13.49 -14.71
C GLY A 222 7.96 -12.86 -15.19
N PHE A 223 8.07 -11.89 -16.10
CA PHE A 223 6.91 -11.25 -16.70
C PHE A 223 6.32 -12.12 -17.82
N PRO A 224 4.99 -12.14 -17.98
CA PRO A 224 4.38 -12.78 -19.14
C PRO A 224 4.78 -12.03 -20.43
N THR A 225 4.70 -12.71 -21.58
CA THR A 225 4.99 -12.11 -22.89
C THR A 225 4.01 -11.00 -23.28
N SER A 226 2.84 -10.97 -22.65
CA SER A 226 1.80 -9.95 -22.83
C SER A 226 1.03 -9.74 -21.53
N THR A 227 0.49 -8.54 -21.36
CA THR A 227 -0.35 -8.16 -20.21
C THR A 227 -1.61 -7.49 -20.69
N TRP A 228 -2.71 -7.66 -19.96
CA TRP A 228 -3.97 -6.94 -20.17
C TRP A 228 -4.55 -6.50 -18.82
N PRO A 229 -5.42 -5.47 -18.79
CA PRO A 229 -6.11 -5.08 -17.58
C PRO A 229 -6.87 -6.26 -16.95
N GLY A 230 -6.71 -6.47 -15.65
CA GLY A 230 -7.40 -7.56 -14.94
C GLY A 230 -6.75 -8.94 -15.09
N ILE A 231 -5.49 -9.05 -15.56
CA ILE A 231 -4.79 -10.35 -15.70
C ILE A 231 -4.73 -11.19 -14.39
N LEU A 232 -4.93 -10.56 -13.23
CA LEU A 232 -4.94 -11.22 -11.91
C LEU A 232 -6.34 -11.24 -11.26
N ASP A 233 -7.42 -10.98 -12.01
CA ASP A 233 -8.78 -10.91 -11.44
C ASP A 233 -9.22 -12.22 -10.77
N ASP A 234 -8.77 -13.37 -11.28
CA ASP A 234 -9.07 -14.67 -10.68
C ASP A 234 -8.63 -14.78 -9.20
N LEU A 235 -7.64 -13.99 -8.75
CA LEU A 235 -7.26 -13.94 -7.34
C LEU A 235 -8.42 -13.43 -6.46
N ASN A 236 -9.24 -12.51 -6.96
CA ASN A 236 -10.41 -11.99 -6.23
C ASN A 236 -11.49 -13.06 -5.99
N ARG A 237 -11.42 -14.19 -6.70
CA ARG A 237 -12.38 -15.31 -6.59
C ARG A 237 -11.92 -16.40 -5.63
N LEU A 238 -10.72 -16.28 -5.06
CA LEU A 238 -10.20 -17.26 -4.10
C LEU A 238 -11.02 -17.28 -2.80
N GLY A 239 -11.26 -18.48 -2.28
CA GLY A 239 -12.00 -18.73 -1.04
C GLY A 239 -11.15 -18.66 0.23
N PHE A 240 -10.03 -17.93 0.20
CA PHE A 240 -9.18 -17.71 1.36
C PHE A 240 -8.58 -16.30 1.33
N GLY A 241 -8.20 -15.80 2.51
CA GLY A 241 -7.59 -14.49 2.66
C GLY A 241 -6.14 -14.47 2.19
N TYR A 242 -5.72 -13.38 1.56
CA TYR A 242 -4.35 -13.17 1.13
C TYR A 242 -4.01 -11.68 1.12
N ARG A 243 -2.71 -11.39 1.15
CA ARG A 243 -2.19 -10.05 0.87
C ARG A 243 -1.28 -10.12 -0.34
N TRP A 244 -1.63 -9.35 -1.37
CA TRP A 244 -0.86 -9.18 -2.59
C TRP A 244 -0.21 -7.80 -2.57
N SER A 245 1.07 -7.72 -2.93
CA SER A 245 1.78 -6.44 -3.06
C SER A 245 2.64 -6.42 -4.32
N THR A 246 2.44 -5.41 -5.16
CA THR A 246 3.29 -5.10 -6.30
C THR A 246 4.17 -3.91 -5.97
N ARG A 247 5.49 -4.09 -6.02
CA ARG A 247 6.45 -2.98 -5.93
C ARG A 247 6.90 -2.55 -7.31
N PHE A 248 6.73 -1.28 -7.62
CA PHE A 248 7.26 -0.64 -8.83
C PHE A 248 8.33 0.38 -8.44
N LEU A 249 9.54 0.20 -8.96
CA LEU A 249 10.64 1.15 -8.79
C LEU A 249 10.66 2.07 -10.00
N CYS A 250 10.38 3.35 -9.77
CA CYS A 250 10.40 4.33 -10.84
C CYS A 250 11.85 4.62 -11.23
N LEU A 251 12.13 4.65 -12.52
CA LEU A 251 13.45 4.91 -13.07
C LEU A 251 13.34 5.99 -14.13
N ASP A 252 14.28 6.93 -14.09
CA ASP A 252 14.51 7.82 -15.22
C ASP A 252 14.98 7.01 -16.43
N LYS A 253 14.74 7.55 -17.63
CA LYS A 253 15.08 6.87 -18.89
C LYS A 253 16.51 6.34 -18.90
N ALA A 254 17.48 7.15 -18.46
CA ALA A 254 18.89 6.77 -18.44
C ALA A 254 19.21 5.62 -17.48
N ASP A 255 18.50 5.51 -16.36
CA ASP A 255 18.69 4.42 -15.40
C ASP A 255 17.94 3.15 -15.85
N ALA A 256 16.76 3.32 -16.45
CA ALA A 256 16.01 2.22 -17.06
C ALA A 256 16.81 1.54 -18.19
N GLU A 257 17.47 2.30 -19.06
CA GLU A 257 18.33 1.76 -20.13
C GLU A 257 19.50 0.94 -19.58
N LYS A 258 20.13 1.37 -18.48
CA LYS A 258 21.21 0.62 -17.81
C LYS A 258 20.70 -0.69 -17.22
N GLU A 259 19.57 -0.68 -16.53
CA GLU A 259 19.00 -1.89 -15.93
C GLU A 259 18.54 -2.88 -16.99
N LEU A 260 17.98 -2.42 -18.11
CA LEU A 260 17.65 -3.29 -19.25
C LEU A 260 18.88 -3.97 -19.84
N SER A 261 20.04 -3.31 -19.87
CA SER A 261 21.29 -3.92 -20.35
C SER A 261 21.87 -5.00 -19.42
N ARG A 262 21.40 -5.07 -18.17
CA ARG A 262 21.83 -6.08 -17.17
C ARG A 262 21.02 -7.37 -17.20
N LEU A 263 19.78 -7.32 -17.70
CA LEU A 263 18.86 -8.45 -17.82
C LEU A 263 19.16 -9.28 -19.08
#